data_AF-A0A971H5Q0-F1
#
_entry.id   AF-A0A971H5Q0-F1
#
_cell.length_a   1.000
_cell.length_b   1.000
_cell.length_c   1.000
_cell.angle_alpha   90.00
_cell.angle_beta   90.00
_cell.angle_gamma   90.00
#
_symmetry.space_group_name_H-M   'P 1'
#
loop_
_entity.id
_entity.type
_entity.pdbx_description
1 polymer ?
#
loop_
_entity_poly.entity_id
_entity_poly.type
_entity_poly.pdbx_seq_one_letter_code
_entity_poly.pdbx_strand_id
1 'polypeptide(L)'
;MQQCILCGRQANHHIALDSGEKAHYCWPCFGVWECNRRGLDPSRYSHPEKIVVSGKTFSVYYHVYSEGIRYYAVGDSKKTYLIYSCLLPFEMDGMSATAHLRNIVAEALKKKALSKDGTLEDEGFIDIWYSEGTSSHLAIIIDGKWYSIHDFIEMLQARQAWRMHFSFEDTYPQPESEWFLIESHMPKDDLKSKQNPN
;
A
#
# COMPACT_ATOMS: atom_id res chain seq x y z
N MET A 1 8.91 -17.74 -14.69
CA MET A 1 8.59 -16.39 -14.18
C MET A 1 8.35 -15.50 -15.38
N GLN A 2 7.25 -14.73 -15.37
CA GLN A 2 6.93 -13.80 -16.46
C GLN A 2 7.74 -12.52 -16.30
N GLN A 3 8.08 -11.87 -17.42
CA GLN A 3 8.83 -10.62 -17.42
C GLN A 3 7.91 -9.44 -17.74
N CYS A 4 8.22 -8.29 -17.15
CA CYS A 4 7.56 -7.03 -17.44
C CYS A 4 7.76 -6.66 -18.90
N ILE A 5 6.68 -6.46 -19.65
CA ILE A 5 6.74 -6.15 -21.08
C ILE A 5 7.42 -4.82 -21.39
N LEU A 6 7.49 -3.89 -20.42
CA LEU A 6 8.08 -2.56 -20.61
C LEU A 6 9.56 -2.48 -20.22
N CYS A 7 10.03 -3.29 -19.27
CA CYS A 7 11.38 -3.12 -18.70
C CYS A 7 12.15 -4.41 -18.41
N GLY A 8 11.58 -5.59 -18.70
CA GLY A 8 12.25 -6.89 -18.54
C GLY A 8 12.46 -7.38 -17.11
N ARG A 9 12.18 -6.54 -16.08
CA ARG A 9 12.18 -6.98 -14.66
C ARG A 9 11.15 -8.09 -14.44
N GLN A 10 11.28 -8.86 -13.36
CA GLN A 10 10.25 -9.82 -12.96
C GLN A 10 8.90 -9.11 -12.82
N ALA A 11 7.89 -9.64 -13.52
CA ALA A 11 6.52 -9.15 -13.41
C ALA A 11 5.85 -9.78 -12.19
N ASN A 12 5.00 -9.00 -11.55
CA ASN A 12 4.14 -9.41 -10.46
C ASN A 12 2.67 -9.03 -10.73
N HIS A 13 2.37 -8.26 -11.78
CA HIS A 13 1.02 -7.98 -12.23
C HIS A 13 0.75 -8.67 -13.56
N HIS A 14 -0.28 -9.49 -13.61
CA HIS A 14 -0.69 -10.29 -14.75
C HIS A 14 -2.12 -9.92 -15.13
N ILE A 15 -2.29 -9.30 -16.29
CA ILE A 15 -3.56 -8.76 -16.74
C ILE A 15 -4.03 -9.60 -17.93
N ALA A 16 -5.24 -10.13 -17.84
CA ALA A 16 -5.97 -10.61 -19.01
C ALA A 16 -6.63 -9.41 -19.72
N LEU A 17 -6.15 -9.08 -20.91
CA LEU A 17 -6.63 -7.94 -21.70
C LEU A 17 -7.95 -8.29 -22.40
N ASP A 18 -8.73 -7.26 -22.74
CA ASP A 18 -9.99 -7.38 -23.49
C ASP A 18 -9.75 -7.97 -24.90
N SER A 19 -8.52 -7.88 -25.43
CA SER A 19 -8.09 -8.52 -26.69
C SER A 19 -7.96 -10.04 -26.59
N GLY A 20 -7.98 -10.61 -25.38
CA GLY A 20 -7.66 -12.02 -25.10
C GLY A 20 -6.17 -12.28 -24.86
N GLU A 21 -5.31 -11.29 -25.04
CA GLU A 21 -3.88 -11.37 -24.73
C GLU A 21 -3.62 -11.26 -23.21
N LYS A 22 -2.43 -11.65 -22.78
CA LYS A 22 -1.96 -11.44 -21.41
C LYS A 22 -0.83 -10.42 -21.40
N ALA A 23 -0.98 -9.39 -20.57
CA ALA A 23 0.07 -8.43 -20.31
C ALA A 23 0.68 -8.66 -18.92
N HIS A 24 1.99 -8.49 -18.83
CA HIS A 24 2.76 -8.71 -17.60
C HIS A 24 3.54 -7.45 -17.26
N TYR A 25 3.35 -6.92 -16.06
CA TYR A 25 4.00 -5.70 -15.59
C TYR A 25 4.67 -5.93 -14.24
N CYS A 26 5.82 -5.29 -14.03
CA CYS A 26 6.31 -5.05 -12.67
C CYS A 26 5.55 -3.86 -12.07
N TRP A 27 5.56 -3.71 -10.73
CA TRP A 27 4.81 -2.66 -10.03
C TRP A 27 4.97 -1.25 -10.65
N PRO A 28 6.19 -0.73 -10.90
CA PRO A 28 6.33 0.61 -11.46
C PRO A 28 5.72 0.75 -12.86
N CYS A 29 5.88 -0.28 -13.69
CA CYS A 29 5.35 -0.29 -15.05
C CYS A 29 3.82 -0.50 -15.10
N PHE A 30 3.26 -1.15 -14.09
CA PHE A 30 1.82 -1.31 -13.95
C PHE A 30 1.15 0.05 -13.71
N GLY A 31 1.69 0.88 -12.80
CA GLY A 31 1.19 2.23 -12.56
C GLY A 31 1.20 3.12 -13.81
N VAL A 32 2.24 2.99 -14.65
CA VAL A 32 2.32 3.68 -15.96
C VAL A 32 1.22 3.22 -16.91
N TRP A 33 0.99 1.89 -16.99
CA TRP A 33 -0.08 1.34 -17.81
C TRP A 33 -1.47 1.81 -17.33
N GLU A 34 -1.72 1.82 -16.02
CA GLU A 34 -2.98 2.30 -15.44
C GLU A 34 -3.23 3.78 -15.73
N CYS A 35 -2.19 4.62 -15.61
CA CYS A 35 -2.28 6.04 -15.96
C CYS A 35 -2.70 6.22 -17.42
N ASN A 36 -1.99 5.56 -18.34
CA ASN A 36 -2.27 5.63 -19.77
C ASN A 36 -3.69 5.15 -20.10
N ARG A 37 -4.13 4.04 -19.49
CA ARG A 37 -5.48 3.48 -19.66
C ARG A 37 -6.58 4.48 -19.24
N ARG A 38 -6.35 5.25 -18.18
CA ARG A 38 -7.29 6.27 -17.66
C ARG A 38 -7.09 7.65 -18.27
N GLY A 39 -6.22 7.77 -19.28
CA GLY A 39 -5.93 9.01 -19.97
C GLY A 39 -5.11 10.04 -19.19
N LEU A 40 -4.41 9.61 -18.14
CA LEU A 40 -3.53 10.45 -17.32
C LEU A 40 -2.10 10.45 -17.87
N ASP A 41 -1.38 11.56 -17.69
CA ASP A 41 0.06 11.65 -17.99
C ASP A 41 0.89 11.01 -16.84
N PRO A 42 1.53 9.85 -17.06
CA PRO A 42 2.30 9.17 -16.01
C PRO A 42 3.53 9.96 -15.55
N SER A 43 4.06 10.89 -16.35
CA SER A 43 5.24 11.67 -15.98
C SER A 43 5.00 12.58 -14.79
N ARG A 44 3.76 13.05 -14.61
CA ARG A 44 3.32 13.86 -13.46
C ARG A 44 3.42 13.11 -12.13
N TYR A 45 3.32 11.79 -12.16
CA TYR A 45 3.33 10.95 -10.97
C TYR A 45 4.68 10.31 -10.70
N SER A 46 5.72 10.69 -11.46
CA SER A 46 7.10 10.27 -11.22
C SER A 46 7.53 10.59 -9.78
N HIS A 47 8.14 9.61 -9.12
CA HIS A 47 8.56 9.68 -7.72
C HIS A 47 9.91 8.96 -7.54
N PRO A 48 10.67 9.24 -6.47
CA PRO A 48 11.87 8.45 -6.18
C PRO A 48 11.48 7.00 -5.86
N GLU A 49 12.30 6.03 -6.27
CA GLU A 49 12.05 4.61 -6.00
C GLU A 49 12.10 4.29 -4.49
N LYS A 50 12.82 5.11 -3.70
CA LYS A 50 12.99 4.91 -2.25
C LYS A 50 12.96 6.23 -1.49
N ILE A 51 12.50 6.18 -0.25
CA ILE A 51 12.63 7.26 0.75
C ILE A 51 13.32 6.73 2.00
N VAL A 52 14.04 7.62 2.69
CA VAL A 52 14.64 7.34 4.01
C VAL A 52 14.01 8.24 5.04
N VAL A 53 13.41 7.64 6.08
CA VAL A 53 12.72 8.31 7.17
C VAL A 53 13.20 7.72 8.49
N SER A 54 13.72 8.55 9.39
CA SER A 54 14.23 8.14 10.72
C SER A 54 15.20 6.95 10.67
N GLY A 55 16.09 6.92 9.66
CA GLY A 55 17.08 5.85 9.47
C GLY A 55 16.54 4.54 8.87
N LYS A 56 15.23 4.47 8.56
CA LYS A 56 14.60 3.33 7.87
C LYS A 56 14.41 3.66 6.39
N THR A 57 14.63 2.67 5.53
CA THR A 57 14.43 2.79 4.08
C THR A 57 13.11 2.15 3.67
N PHE A 58 12.36 2.86 2.83
CA PHE A 58 11.09 2.40 2.27
C PHE A 58 11.13 2.48 0.76
N SER A 59 10.67 1.43 0.09
CA SER A 59 10.37 1.47 -1.35
C SER A 59 9.06 2.23 -1.57
N VAL A 60 9.02 3.05 -2.60
CA VAL A 60 7.82 3.84 -2.94
C VAL A 60 7.15 3.25 -4.16
N TYR A 61 5.83 3.15 -4.09
CA TYR A 61 4.97 2.70 -5.18
C TYR A 61 3.73 3.56 -5.25
N TYR A 62 3.01 3.53 -6.38
CA TYR A 62 1.66 4.06 -6.46
C TYR A 62 0.71 3.11 -7.16
N HIS A 63 -0.58 3.40 -7.02
CA HIS A 63 -1.68 2.76 -7.72
C HIS A 63 -2.75 3.81 -8.06
N VAL A 64 -3.44 3.62 -9.19
CA VAL A 64 -4.42 4.60 -9.67
C VAL A 64 -5.83 4.16 -9.26
N TYR A 65 -6.44 4.88 -8.33
CA TYR A 65 -7.81 4.67 -7.88
C TYR A 65 -8.79 5.59 -8.63
N SER A 66 -10.10 5.38 -8.48
CA SER A 66 -11.13 6.24 -9.09
C SER A 66 -11.14 7.67 -8.52
N GLU A 67 -10.68 7.81 -7.29
CA GLU A 67 -10.75 9.01 -6.46
C GLU A 67 -9.40 9.72 -6.31
N GLY A 68 -8.32 9.15 -6.86
CA GLY A 68 -6.99 9.74 -6.78
C GLY A 68 -5.86 8.75 -7.03
N ILE A 69 -4.64 9.18 -6.71
CA ILE A 69 -3.44 8.34 -6.73
C ILE A 69 -3.10 7.95 -5.29
N ARG A 70 -3.01 6.65 -5.02
CA ARG A 70 -2.55 6.16 -3.73
C ARG A 70 -1.05 5.90 -3.81
N TYR A 71 -0.28 6.54 -2.94
CA TYR A 71 1.15 6.29 -2.78
C TYR A 71 1.41 5.41 -1.55
N TYR A 72 2.37 4.52 -1.66
CA TYR A 72 2.74 3.54 -0.64
C TYR A 72 4.23 3.67 -0.30
N ALA A 73 4.55 3.57 0.99
CA ALA A 73 5.90 3.38 1.50
C ALA A 73 5.98 2.01 2.16
N VAL A 74 6.75 1.10 1.54
CA VAL A 74 6.90 -0.29 1.99
C VAL A 74 8.30 -0.50 2.57
N GLY A 75 8.35 -0.83 3.86
CA GLY A 75 9.59 -1.03 4.61
C GLY A 75 10.30 -2.31 4.20
N ASP A 76 11.60 -2.20 3.90
CA ASP A 76 12.43 -3.32 3.42
C ASP A 76 12.95 -4.14 4.61
N SER A 77 12.13 -5.07 5.09
CA SER A 77 12.52 -5.96 6.17
C SER A 77 11.77 -7.29 6.05
N LYS A 78 12.53 -8.37 5.81
CA LYS A 78 12.04 -9.77 5.70
C LYS A 78 11.24 -10.27 6.91
N LYS A 79 11.11 -9.47 7.97
CA LYS A 79 10.44 -9.82 9.23
C LYS A 79 9.39 -8.80 9.68
N THR A 80 9.28 -7.65 9.02
CA THR A 80 8.33 -6.60 9.43
C THR A 80 7.62 -6.02 8.22
N TYR A 81 6.30 -6.07 8.22
CA TYR A 81 5.47 -5.37 7.25
C TYR A 81 5.20 -3.97 7.79
N LEU A 82 5.96 -2.98 7.31
CA LEU A 82 5.67 -1.58 7.56
C LEU A 82 5.17 -1.01 6.25
N ILE A 83 3.86 -0.80 6.14
CA ILE A 83 3.23 -0.25 4.96
C ILE A 83 2.48 1.00 5.40
N TYR A 84 2.84 2.12 4.81
CA TYR A 84 2.13 3.38 5.01
C TYR A 84 1.61 3.85 3.68
N SER A 85 0.40 4.40 3.66
CA SER A 85 -0.19 4.89 2.41
C SER A 85 -0.89 6.23 2.57
N CYS A 86 -1.06 6.91 1.46
CA CYS A 86 -1.90 8.10 1.37
C CYS A 86 -2.58 8.15 0.01
N LEU A 87 -3.88 8.42 0.03
CA LEU A 87 -4.66 8.68 -1.18
C LEU A 87 -4.71 10.18 -1.41
N LEU A 88 -4.24 10.60 -2.58
CA LEU A 88 -4.05 12.00 -2.92
C LEU A 88 -4.77 12.34 -4.23
N PRO A 89 -5.25 13.58 -4.38
CA PRO A 89 -5.98 14.00 -5.58
C PRO A 89 -5.06 14.00 -6.82
N PHE A 90 -5.63 13.82 -8.02
CA PHE A 90 -4.87 13.72 -9.29
C PHE A 90 -4.05 14.96 -9.63
N GLU A 91 -4.40 16.10 -9.05
CA GLU A 91 -3.70 17.37 -9.23
C GLU A 91 -2.32 17.37 -8.58
N MET A 92 -2.11 16.55 -7.54
CA MET A 92 -0.84 16.48 -6.82
C MET A 92 0.20 15.67 -7.61
N ASP A 93 1.35 16.29 -7.88
CA ASP A 93 2.46 15.61 -8.55
C ASP A 93 3.18 14.59 -7.63
N GLY A 94 3.91 13.66 -8.24
CA GLY A 94 4.55 12.55 -7.52
C GLY A 94 5.65 12.97 -6.53
N MET A 95 6.32 14.10 -6.75
CA MET A 95 7.33 14.61 -5.81
C MET A 95 6.66 15.20 -4.56
N SER A 96 5.62 16.00 -4.76
CA SER A 96 4.78 16.56 -3.69
C SER A 96 4.08 15.46 -2.89
N ALA A 97 3.52 14.47 -3.59
CA ALA A 97 2.89 13.30 -2.98
C ALA A 97 3.88 12.49 -2.12
N THR A 98 5.10 12.28 -2.62
CA THR A 98 6.14 11.57 -1.88
C THR A 98 6.62 12.36 -0.66
N ALA A 99 6.71 13.69 -0.75
CA ALA A 99 7.02 14.53 0.39
C ALA A 99 5.94 14.45 1.48
N HIS A 100 4.66 14.42 1.08
CA HIS A 100 3.55 14.21 2.00
C HIS A 100 3.60 12.82 2.67
N LEU A 101 3.83 11.76 1.88
CA LEU A 101 4.00 10.40 2.39
C LEU A 101 5.14 10.30 3.40
N ARG A 102 6.28 10.98 3.17
CA ARG A 102 7.40 11.02 4.13
C ARG A 102 6.97 11.57 5.49
N ASN A 103 6.10 12.59 5.52
CA ASN A 103 5.60 13.17 6.77
C ASN A 103 4.69 12.17 7.51
N ILE A 104 3.80 11.48 6.77
CA ILE A 104 2.95 10.42 7.35
C ILE A 104 3.80 9.33 7.97
N VAL A 105 4.80 8.82 7.25
CA VAL A 105 5.73 7.80 7.76
C VAL A 105 6.46 8.31 9.02
N ALA A 106 6.91 9.57 9.01
CA ALA A 106 7.63 10.14 10.14
C ALA A 106 6.77 10.25 11.40
N GLU A 107 5.51 10.69 11.26
CA GLU A 107 4.57 10.74 12.39
C GLU A 107 4.18 9.34 12.86
N ALA A 108 3.94 8.41 11.94
CA ALA A 108 3.59 7.04 12.29
C ALA A 108 4.72 6.34 13.06
N LEU A 109 5.98 6.54 12.66
CA LEU A 109 7.14 5.98 13.36
C LEU A 109 7.37 6.55 14.77
N LYS A 110 6.75 7.68 15.13
CA LYS A 110 6.77 8.20 16.51
C LYS A 110 5.76 7.49 17.41
N LYS A 111 4.66 7.00 16.83
CA LYS A 111 3.62 6.27 17.54
C LYS A 111 4.06 4.82 17.68
N LYS A 112 4.16 4.34 18.92
CA LYS A 112 4.35 2.91 19.18
C LYS A 112 3.05 2.36 19.71
N ALA A 113 2.54 1.32 19.07
CA ALA A 113 1.35 0.64 19.55
C ALA A 113 1.63 -0.22 20.78
N LEU A 114 2.90 -0.58 21.03
CA LEU A 114 3.30 -1.30 22.24
C LEU A 114 4.29 -0.52 23.10
N SER A 115 4.02 -0.55 24.41
CA SER A 115 4.94 -0.06 25.43
C SER A 115 6.13 -1.02 25.58
N LYS A 116 7.10 -0.65 26.44
CA LYS A 116 8.27 -1.49 26.69
C LYS A 116 7.95 -2.83 27.35
N ASP A 117 6.84 -2.92 28.09
CA ASP A 117 6.42 -4.16 28.76
C ASP A 117 5.49 -5.03 27.91
N GLY A 118 5.15 -4.57 26.70
CA GLY A 118 4.28 -5.30 25.76
C GLY A 118 2.79 -5.02 25.92
N THR A 119 2.40 -4.04 26.75
CA THR A 119 1.02 -3.53 26.79
C THR A 119 0.71 -2.61 25.62
N LEU A 120 -0.55 -2.62 25.17
CA LEU A 120 -1.03 -1.70 24.14
C LEU A 120 -1.00 -0.26 24.68
N GLU A 121 -0.43 0.65 23.90
CA GLU A 121 -0.46 2.10 24.16
C GLU A 121 -1.82 2.70 23.77
N ASP A 122 -2.07 3.95 24.15
CA ASP A 122 -3.34 4.65 23.85
C ASP A 122 -3.48 5.02 22.36
N GLU A 123 -2.35 5.20 21.67
CA GLU A 123 -2.30 5.48 20.23
C GLU A 123 -1.26 4.59 19.55
N GLY A 124 -1.60 4.13 18.35
CA GLY A 124 -0.69 3.35 17.53
C GLY A 124 -1.40 2.74 16.34
N PHE A 125 -0.63 2.05 15.51
CA PHE A 125 -1.14 1.33 14.35
C PHE A 125 -1.10 -0.17 14.62
N ILE A 126 -2.20 -0.83 14.26
CA ILE A 126 -2.37 -2.28 14.34
C ILE A 126 -2.82 -2.72 12.94
N ASP A 127 -1.99 -3.50 12.27
CA ASP A 127 -2.37 -4.06 10.97
C ASP A 127 -3.03 -5.42 11.18
N ILE A 128 -4.06 -5.68 10.39
CA ILE A 128 -4.74 -6.98 10.35
C ILE A 128 -4.41 -7.61 9.00
N TRP A 129 -3.83 -8.80 9.03
CA TRP A 129 -3.31 -9.45 7.84
C TRP A 129 -3.85 -10.86 7.68
N TYR A 130 -3.96 -11.35 6.44
CA TYR A 130 -4.32 -12.74 6.16
C TYR A 130 -3.10 -13.66 6.29
N SER A 131 -3.19 -14.70 7.12
CA SER A 131 -2.08 -15.65 7.33
C SER A 131 -2.43 -17.03 6.78
N GLU A 132 -1.79 -17.40 5.67
CA GLU A 132 -1.80 -18.78 5.20
C GLU A 132 -1.07 -19.68 6.20
N GLY A 133 -1.74 -20.73 6.68
CA GLY A 133 -1.15 -21.73 7.57
C GLY A 133 -1.48 -21.59 9.06
N THR A 134 -2.30 -20.63 9.47
CA THR A 134 -2.84 -20.57 10.85
C THR A 134 -4.32 -20.97 10.87
N SER A 135 -4.77 -21.58 11.98
CA SER A 135 -6.17 -21.97 12.17
C SER A 135 -7.14 -20.79 12.18
N SER A 136 -6.64 -19.59 12.44
CA SER A 136 -7.44 -18.37 12.53
C SER A 136 -7.52 -17.57 11.23
N HIS A 137 -6.75 -17.92 10.20
CA HIS A 137 -6.65 -17.22 8.90
C HIS A 137 -6.28 -15.72 8.97
N LEU A 138 -6.17 -15.13 10.16
CA LEU A 138 -5.76 -13.75 10.40
C LEU A 138 -4.57 -13.73 11.34
N ALA A 139 -3.68 -12.77 11.09
CA ALA A 139 -2.60 -12.38 11.96
C ALA A 139 -2.72 -10.90 12.30
N ILE A 140 -2.26 -10.55 13.50
CA ILE A 140 -2.20 -9.17 13.97
C ILE A 140 -0.74 -8.72 13.87
N ILE A 141 -0.50 -7.56 13.29
CA ILE A 141 0.83 -6.97 13.20
C ILE A 141 0.83 -5.69 14.02
N ILE A 142 1.73 -5.61 15.00
CA ILE A 142 1.85 -4.46 15.89
C ILE A 142 3.31 -4.03 15.90
N ASP A 143 3.56 -2.76 15.56
CA ASP A 143 4.92 -2.21 15.37
C ASP A 143 5.80 -3.10 14.46
N GLY A 144 5.18 -3.71 13.44
CA GLY A 144 5.82 -4.61 12.47
C GLY A 144 6.07 -6.04 12.95
N LYS A 145 5.65 -6.42 14.16
CA LYS A 145 5.79 -7.80 14.68
C LYS A 145 4.49 -8.57 14.57
N TRP A 146 4.60 -9.87 14.30
CA TRP A 146 3.46 -10.77 14.15
C TRP A 146 2.98 -11.30 15.51
N TYR A 147 1.67 -11.29 15.70
CA TYR A 147 0.96 -11.79 16.86
C TYR A 147 -0.20 -12.67 16.39
N SER A 148 -0.50 -13.70 17.18
CA SER A 148 -1.74 -14.45 16.99
C SER A 148 -2.93 -13.61 17.43
N ILE A 149 -4.13 -13.99 16.96
CA ILE A 149 -5.37 -13.38 17.48
C ILE A 149 -5.49 -13.61 19.00
N HIS A 150 -5.01 -14.74 19.50
CA HIS A 150 -5.05 -15.03 20.93
C HIS A 150 -4.20 -14.04 21.74
N ASP A 151 -2.95 -13.80 21.32
CA ASP A 151 -2.07 -12.82 21.97
C ASP A 151 -2.70 -11.42 21.96
N PHE A 152 -3.33 -11.04 20.85
CA PHE A 152 -3.99 -9.75 20.74
C PHE A 152 -5.21 -9.64 21.67
N ILE A 153 -6.02 -10.69 21.79
CA ILE A 153 -7.14 -10.73 22.74
C ILE A 153 -6.63 -10.61 24.18
N GLU A 154 -5.53 -11.28 24.54
CA GLU A 154 -4.92 -11.15 25.88
C GLU A 154 -4.47 -9.71 26.15
N MET A 155 -3.86 -9.04 25.17
CA MET A 155 -3.50 -7.62 25.30
C MET A 155 -4.72 -6.72 25.55
N LEU A 156 -5.87 -7.02 24.93
CA LEU A 156 -7.12 -6.28 25.13
C LEU A 156 -7.74 -6.49 26.51
N GLN A 157 -7.41 -7.57 27.24
CA GLN A 157 -7.94 -7.81 28.59
C GLN A 157 -7.54 -6.70 29.57
N ALA A 158 -6.36 -6.07 29.37
CA ALA A 158 -5.92 -4.92 30.18
C ALA A 158 -6.76 -3.65 29.92
N ARG A 159 -7.60 -3.63 28.87
CA ARG A 159 -8.43 -2.51 28.44
C ARG A 159 -9.93 -2.76 28.66
N GLN A 160 -10.29 -3.60 29.63
CA GLN A 160 -11.70 -3.85 29.97
C GLN A 160 -12.47 -2.55 30.25
N ALA A 161 -13.69 -2.45 29.71
CA ALA A 161 -14.58 -1.28 29.77
C ALA A 161 -14.11 -0.04 28.98
N TRP A 162 -13.11 -0.16 28.10
CA TRP A 162 -12.72 0.90 27.17
C TRP A 162 -13.45 0.77 25.83
N ARG A 163 -13.58 1.89 25.11
CA ARG A 163 -14.11 1.92 23.73
C ARG A 163 -12.97 2.19 22.76
N MET A 164 -12.86 1.36 21.72
CA MET A 164 -11.92 1.57 20.62
C MET A 164 -12.60 2.38 19.50
N HIS A 165 -11.87 3.36 18.96
CA HIS A 165 -12.21 4.08 17.74
C HIS A 165 -11.14 3.75 16.69
N PHE A 166 -11.55 3.40 15.48
CA PHE A 166 -10.63 3.03 14.41
C PHE A 166 -10.92 3.81 13.12
N SER A 167 -9.86 3.99 12.33
CA SER A 167 -9.91 4.36 10.92
C SER A 167 -9.27 3.23 10.13
N PHE A 168 -9.88 2.83 9.01
CA PHE A 168 -9.29 1.85 8.12
C PHE A 168 -8.44 2.54 7.06
N GLU A 169 -7.22 2.06 6.90
CA GLU A 169 -6.30 2.47 5.84
C GLU A 169 -5.93 1.26 5.00
N ASP A 170 -5.82 1.44 3.69
CA ASP A 170 -5.44 0.37 2.78
C ASP A 170 -3.92 0.14 2.87
N THR A 171 -3.52 -1.07 3.29
CA THR A 171 -2.13 -1.51 3.44
C THR A 171 -1.69 -2.40 2.27
N TYR A 172 -2.37 -2.32 1.14
CA TYR A 172 -1.86 -2.84 -0.14
C TYR A 172 -0.48 -2.23 -0.43
N PRO A 173 0.51 -2.88 -1.06
CA PRO A 173 0.64 -4.29 -1.41
C PRO A 173 1.84 -4.98 -0.74
N GLN A 174 1.89 -6.31 -0.83
CA GLN A 174 3.15 -7.04 -0.81
C GLN A 174 3.80 -6.94 -2.20
N PRO A 175 4.97 -6.28 -2.35
CA PRO A 175 5.58 -6.08 -3.67
C PRO A 175 5.95 -7.38 -4.38
N GLU A 176 6.15 -8.47 -3.63
CA GLU A 176 6.56 -9.78 -4.16
C GLU A 176 5.36 -10.69 -4.51
N SER A 177 4.12 -10.31 -4.14
CA SER A 177 2.94 -11.12 -4.45
C SER A 177 2.59 -11.04 -5.94
N GLU A 178 2.08 -12.14 -6.47
CA GLU A 178 1.57 -12.21 -7.84
C GLU A 178 0.11 -11.77 -7.88
N TRP A 179 -0.21 -10.83 -8.78
CA TRP A 179 -1.50 -10.18 -8.93
C TRP A 179 -2.13 -10.56 -10.26
N PHE A 180 -3.36 -11.05 -10.22
CA PHE A 180 -4.09 -11.47 -11.42
C PHE A 180 -5.33 -10.61 -11.60
N LEU A 181 -5.37 -9.87 -12.71
CA LEU A 181 -6.41 -8.90 -13.02
C LEU A 181 -7.06 -9.23 -14.36
N ILE A 182 -8.33 -8.86 -14.48
CA ILE A 182 -9.07 -8.91 -15.76
C ILE A 182 -9.35 -7.46 -16.14
N GLU A 183 -8.90 -7.06 -17.32
CA GLU A 183 -8.98 -5.68 -17.79
C GLU A 183 -10.42 -5.14 -17.80
N SER A 184 -11.40 -5.96 -18.15
CA SER A 184 -12.82 -5.58 -18.16
C SER A 184 -13.39 -5.28 -16.78
N HIS A 185 -12.79 -5.80 -15.71
CA HIS A 185 -13.21 -5.56 -14.32
C HIS A 185 -12.55 -4.31 -13.72
N MET A 186 -11.53 -3.78 -14.37
CA MET A 186 -10.83 -2.59 -13.91
C MET A 186 -11.60 -1.33 -14.35
N PRO A 187 -11.68 -0.29 -13.49
CA PRO A 187 -12.34 0.96 -13.84
C PRO A 187 -11.84 1.51 -15.18
N LYS A 188 -12.79 1.89 -16.04
CA LYS A 188 -12.53 2.49 -17.37
C LYS A 188 -12.64 4.02 -17.36
N ASP A 189 -12.82 4.63 -16.19
CA ASP A 189 -13.08 6.07 -16.06
C ASP A 189 -12.08 6.89 -16.87
N ASP A 190 -12.57 7.53 -17.93
CA ASP A 190 -11.78 8.42 -18.76
C ASP A 190 -11.70 9.77 -18.02
N LEU A 191 -10.74 9.85 -17.08
CA LEU A 191 -10.56 10.98 -16.18
C LEU A 191 -10.16 12.27 -16.91
N LYS A 192 -9.82 12.18 -18.21
CA LYS A 192 -9.67 13.34 -19.10
C LYS A 192 -10.88 14.29 -19.07
N SER A 193 -12.09 13.76 -18.93
CA SER A 193 -13.32 14.55 -18.89
C SER A 193 -13.49 15.39 -17.61
N LYS A 194 -12.80 15.05 -16.52
CA LYS A 194 -12.88 15.76 -15.22
C LYS A 194 -11.79 16.83 -15.05
N GLN A 195 -10.77 16.86 -15.92
CA GLN A 195 -9.66 17.83 -15.85
C GLN A 195 -9.88 19.11 -16.66
N ASN A 196 -11.00 19.22 -17.39
CA ASN A 196 -11.43 20.47 -18.03
C ASN A 196 -12.75 20.97 -17.40
N PRO A 197 -12.70 21.67 -16.26
CA PRO A 197 -13.78 22.60 -15.95
C PRO A 197 -13.62 23.79 -16.91
N ASN A 198 -14.56 23.96 -17.84
CA ASN A 198 -14.78 25.27 -18.45
C ASN A 198 -15.05 26.31 -17.36
#